data_AF-A0A655ASR0-F1
#
_entry.id   AF-A0A655ASR0-F1
#
_cell.length_a   1.000
_cell.length_b   1.000
_cell.length_c   1.000
_cell.angle_alpha   90.00
_cell.angle_beta   90.00
_cell.angle_gamma   90.00
#
_symmetry.space_group_name_H-M   'P 1'
#
loop_
_entity.id
_entity.type
_entity.pdbx_description
1 polymer ?
#
loop_
_entity_poly.entity_id
_entity_poly.type
_entity_poly.pdbx_seq_one_letter_code
_entity_poly.pdbx_strand_id
1 'polypeptide(L)' 'MRLISLIANGQPAAAMYMRAGDVHLPFQLHVLDMAADRVSHVVAFLDTTLFPKFGLPDSL' A
#
# COMPACT_ATOMS: atom_id res chain seq x y z
N MET A 1 -0.90 -7.83 -10.46
CA MET A 1 -0.96 -7.08 -9.19
C MET A 1 0.18 -7.55 -8.31
N ARG A 2 0.87 -6.61 -7.66
CA ARG A 2 1.91 -6.87 -6.65
C ARG A 2 1.58 -6.08 -5.39
N LEU A 3 1.94 -6.62 -4.23
CA LEU A 3 1.77 -5.97 -2.93
C LEU A 3 3.12 -5.92 -2.22
N ILE A 4 3.43 -4.78 -1.63
CA ILE A 4 4.57 -4.61 -0.71
C ILE A 4 3.97 -4.30 0.67
N SER A 5 4.31 -5.12 1.67
CA SER A 5 3.94 -4.84 3.05
C SER A 5 4.84 -3.77 3.64
N LEU A 6 4.27 -2.91 4.49
CA LEU A 6 4.99 -1.85 5.18
C LEU A 6 4.26 -1.47 6.48
N ILE A 7 4.87 -0.57 7.24
CA ILE A 7 4.24 0.08 8.39
C ILE A 7 3.97 1.53 8.02
N ALA A 8 2.71 1.95 8.10
CA ALA A 8 2.28 3.32 7.88
C ALA A 8 1.78 3.91 9.21
N ASN A 9 2.47 4.92 9.73
CA ASN A 9 2.13 5.57 11.01
C ASN A 9 1.94 4.58 12.18
N GLY A 10 2.79 3.56 12.25
CA GLY A 10 2.71 2.51 13.28
C GLY A 10 1.69 1.41 13.02
N GLN A 11 0.95 1.47 11.89
CA GLN A 11 -0.08 0.49 11.54
C GLN A 11 0.36 -0.41 10.38
N PRO A 12 -0.05 -1.69 10.35
CA PRO A 12 0.17 -2.55 9.20
C PRO A 12 -0.45 -1.95 7.94
N ALA A 13 0.29 -2.01 6.83
CA ALA A 13 -0.16 -1.48 5.55
C ALA A 13 0.35 -2.33 4.38
N ALA A 14 -0.29 -2.17 3.23
CA ALA A 14 0.11 -2.80 1.97
C ALA A 14 -0.02 -1.82 0.80
N ALA A 15 1.10 -1.56 0.13
CA ALA A 15 1.16 -0.78 -1.10
C ALA A 15 0.89 -1.68 -2.30
N MET A 16 -0.12 -1.35 -3.08
CA MET A 16 -0.56 -2.12 -4.23
C MET A 16 -0.09 -1.47 -5.52
N TYR A 17 0.53 -2.31 -6.36
CA TYR A 17 0.96 -1.95 -7.70
C TYR A 17 0.17 -2.75 -8.74
N MET A 18 -0.41 -2.03 -9.70
CA MET A 18 -1.20 -2.61 -10.78
C MET A 18 -0.37 -2.73 -12.05
N ARG A 19 -0.62 -3.79 -12.83
CA ARG A 19 0.12 -4.05 -14.06
C ARG A 19 -0.23 -2.97 -15.10
N ALA A 20 0.79 -2.38 -15.70
CA ALA A 20 0.70 -1.47 -16.83
C ALA A 20 1.77 -1.89 -17.87
N GLY A 21 1.36 -2.73 -18.83
CA GLY A 21 2.31 -3.40 -19.73
C GLY A 21 3.21 -4.38 -18.97
N ASP A 22 4.52 -4.19 -19.13
CA ASP A 22 5.55 -5.06 -18.54
C ASP A 22 5.96 -4.64 -17.11
N VAL A 23 5.54 -3.46 -16.65
CA VAL A 23 5.81 -2.95 -15.31
C VAL A 23 4.56 -2.96 -14.43
N HIS A 24 4.74 -2.82 -13.11
CA HIS A 24 3.65 -2.51 -12.20
C HIS A 24 3.82 -1.11 -11.61
N LEU A 25 2.78 -0.29 -11.68
CA LEU A 25 2.79 1.10 -11.22
C LEU A 25 1.99 1.25 -9.92
N PRO A 26 2.34 2.21 -9.04
CA PRO A 26 1.58 2.56 -7.85
C PRO A 26 0.09 2.74 -8.16
N PHE A 27 -0.77 2.19 -7.29
CA PHE A 27 -2.23 2.31 -7.46
C PHE A 27 -2.94 2.71 -6.18
N GLN A 28 -2.79 1.93 -5.11
CA GLN A 28 -3.43 2.25 -3.82
C GLN A 28 -2.58 1.80 -2.64
N LEU A 29 -2.64 2.56 -1.55
CA LEU A 29 -2.04 2.22 -0.27
C LEU A 29 -3.15 1.86 0.72
N HIS A 30 -3.16 0.60 1.18
CA HIS A 30 -4.08 0.16 2.22
C HIS A 30 -3.43 0.30 3.59
N VAL A 31 -4.08 0.97 4.52
CA VAL A 31 -3.72 0.98 5.94
C VAL A 31 -4.77 0.19 6.71
N LEU A 32 -4.32 -0.76 7.53
CA LEU A 32 -5.19 -1.71 8.23
C LEU A 32 -5.33 -1.28 9.69
N ASP A 33 -6.56 -1.05 10.11
CA ASP A 33 -6.88 -0.96 11.53
C ASP A 33 -7.06 -2.38 12.07
N MET A 34 -6.29 -2.73 13.10
CA MET A 34 -6.29 -4.06 13.71
C MET A 34 -7.04 -4.03 15.05
N ALA A 35 -7.91 -5.01 15.28
CA ALA A 35 -8.52 -5.27 16.58
C ALA A 35 -8.09 -6.67 17.05
N ALA A 36 -7.15 -6.73 17.99
CA ALA A 36 -6.46 -7.97 18.37
C ALA A 36 -5.81 -8.67 17.16
N ASP A 37 -6.28 -9.84 16.77
CA ASP A 37 -5.74 -10.69 15.70
C ASP A 37 -6.49 -10.56 14.37
N ARG A 38 -7.45 -9.64 14.27
CA ARG A 38 -8.28 -9.43 13.07
C ARG A 38 -8.19 -8.00 12.54
N VAL A 39 -8.35 -7.87 11.22
CA VAL A 39 -8.56 -6.57 10.57
C VAL A 39 -9.98 -6.10 10.89
N SER A 40 -10.13 -4.94 11.53
CA SER A 40 -11.44 -4.33 11.79
C SER A 40 -11.87 -3.38 10.69
N HIS A 41 -10.91 -2.71 10.04
CA HIS A 41 -11.18 -1.72 9.00
C HIS A 41 -9.97 -1.54 8.08
N VAL A 42 -10.22 -1.09 6.85
CA VAL A 42 -9.21 -0.82 5.85
C VAL A 42 -9.48 0.54 5.23
N VAL A 43 -8.51 1.44 5.31
CA VAL A 43 -8.53 2.70 4.54
C VAL A 43 -7.65 2.52 3.31
N ALA A 44 -8.23 2.72 2.13
CA ALA A 44 -7.50 2.71 0.87
C ALA A 44 -7.27 4.15 0.37
N PHE A 45 -6.01 4.57 0.34
CA PHE A 45 -5.61 5.84 -0.27
C PHE A 45 -5.25 5.60 -1.73
N LEU A 46 -5.95 6.28 -2.64
CA LEU A 46 -5.66 6.27 -4.08
C LEU A 46 -4.61 7.34 -4.47
N ASP A 47 -4.09 8.08 -3.51
CA ASP A 47 -3.04 9.08 -3.70
C ASP A 47 -1.67 8.40 -3.80
N THR A 48 -1.17 8.25 -5.03
CA THR A 48 0.13 7.63 -5.29
C THR A 48 1.31 8.50 -4.86
N THR A 49 1.10 9.80 -4.55
CA THR A 49 2.16 10.66 -4.01
C THR A 49 2.60 10.28 -2.61
N LEU A 50 1.86 9.38 -1.95
CA LEU A 50 2.23 8.79 -0.66
C LEU A 50 3.36 7.75 -0.78
N PHE A 51 3.54 7.13 -1.94
CA PHE A 51 4.48 6.01 -2.10
C PHE A 51 5.93 6.42 -1.80
N PRO A 52 6.47 7.52 -2.38
CA PRO A 52 7.81 7.99 -2.06
C PRO A 52 8.01 8.35 -0.58
N LYS A 53 6.95 8.79 0.12
CA LYS A 53 7.01 9.12 1.55
C LYS A 53 7.27 7.89 2.43
N PHE A 54 6.97 6.71 1.93
CA PHE A 54 7.27 5.42 2.57
C PHE A 54 8.50 4.72 1.95
N GLY A 55 9.28 5.41 1.12
CA GLY A 55 10.46 4.84 0.46
C GLY A 55 10.12 3.77 -0.58
N LEU A 56 8.88 3.74 -1.07
CA LEU A 56 8.42 2.79 -2.07
C LEU A 56 8.83 3.24 -3.47
N PRO A 57 9.18 2.30 -4.38
CA PRO A 57 9.64 2.65 -5.73
C PRO A 57 8.49 3.11 -6.64
N ASP A 58 8.83 3.86 -7.68
CA ASP A 58 7.86 4.36 -8.69
C ASP A 58 7.35 3.26 -9.64
N SER A 59 8.01 2.11 -9.69
CA SER A 59 7.60 0.92 -10.46
C SER A 59 8.20 -0.37 -9.91
N LEU A 60 7.54 -1.51 -10.17
CA LEU A 60 8.02 -2.87 -9.89
C LEU A 60 8.07 -3.75 -11.15
#